data_AF-A0AAP4QZJ6-F1
#
_entry.id   AF-A0AAP4QZJ6-F1
#
_cell.length_a   1.000
_cell.length_b   1.000
_cell.length_c   1.000
_cell.angle_alpha   90.00
_cell.angle_beta   90.00
_cell.angle_gamma   90.00
#
_symmetry.space_group_name_H-M   'P 1'
#
loop_
_entity.id
_entity.type
_entity.pdbx_description
1 polymer ?
#
loop_
_entity_poly.entity_id
_entity_poly.type
_entity_poly.pdbx_seq_one_letter_code
_entity_poly.pdbx_strand_id
1 'polypeptide(L)' 'MNNIEALREYLFNTLQALTDKEKPMEIERAKAVAEVAQVIINSAKVEVEHLKVAGGKGTGFINAPGSTTHRLGG' A
#
# COMPACT_ATOMS: atom_id res chain seq x y z
N MET A 1 2.98 -1.60 -10.96
CA MET A 1 3.12 -0.23 -10.40
C MET A 1 3.18 -0.36 -8.89
N ASN A 2 4.08 0.34 -8.20
CA ASN A 2 4.27 0.16 -6.75
C ASN A 2 3.36 1.13 -5.97
N ASN A 3 2.11 0.74 -5.74
CA ASN A 3 1.11 1.52 -5.00
C ASN A 3 0.28 0.61 -4.09
N ILE A 4 -0.61 1.21 -3.27
CA ILE A 4 -1.41 0.48 -2.28
C ILE A 4 -2.34 -0.57 -2.91
N GLU A 5 -2.86 -0.32 -4.12
CA GLU A 5 -3.75 -1.27 -4.80
C GLU A 5 -2.98 -2.50 -5.28
N ALA A 6 -1.80 -2.31 -5.86
CA ALA A 6 -0.93 -3.42 -6.22
C ALA A 6 -0.53 -4.25 -4.98
N LEU A 7 -0.25 -3.59 -3.85
CA LEU A 7 0.04 -4.30 -2.60
C LEU A 7 -1.14 -5.17 -2.14
N ARG A 8 -2.37 -4.64 -2.20
CA ARG A 8 -3.58 -5.40 -1.86
C ARG A 8 -3.79 -6.59 -2.79
N GLU A 9 -3.56 -6.40 -4.09
CA GLU A 9 -3.61 -7.49 -5.07
C GLU A 9 -2.64 -8.62 -4.71
N TYR A 10 -1.37 -8.29 -4.42
CA TYR A 10 -0.38 -9.28 -3.99
C TYR A 10 -0.76 -10.02 -2.70
N LEU A 11 -1.36 -9.31 -1.73
CA LEU A 11 -1.84 -9.92 -0.49
C LEU A 11 -3.01 -10.87 -0.75
N PHE A 12 -3.96 -10.51 -1.60
CA PHE A 12 -5.06 -11.40 -1.97
C PHE A 12 -4.58 -12.63 -2.74
N ASN A 13 -3.60 -12.47 -3.64
CA ASN A 13 -2.99 -13.59 -4.36
C ASN A 13 -2.25 -14.54 -3.39
N THR A 14 -1.59 -13.99 -2.37
CA THR A 14 -0.97 -14.77 -1.29
C THR A 14 -2.02 -15.56 -0.51
N LEU A 15 -3.16 -14.94 -0.22
CA LEU A 15 -4.27 -15.57 0.51
C LEU A 15 -4.90 -16.71 -0.29
N GLN A 16 -5.08 -16.53 -1.60
CA GLN A 16 -5.52 -17.61 -2.50
C GLN A 16 -4.51 -18.75 -2.54
N ALA A 17 -3.22 -18.45 -2.68
CA ALA A 17 -2.15 -19.46 -2.72
C ALA A 17 -2.01 -20.24 -1.41
N LEU A 18 -2.34 -19.64 -0.26
CA LEU A 18 -2.41 -20.35 1.02
C LEU A 18 -3.57 -21.35 1.10
N THR A 19 -4.65 -21.10 0.36
CA THR A 19 -5.83 -21.98 0.33
C THR A 19 -5.78 -23.03 -0.78
N ASP A 20 -4.78 -22.96 -1.67
CA ASP A 20 -4.56 -23.94 -2.72
C ASP A 20 -4.12 -25.28 -2.11
N LYS A 21 -4.95 -26.32 -2.30
CA LYS A 21 -4.68 -27.66 -1.76
C LYS A 21 -3.75 -28.48 -2.64
N GLU A 22 -3.62 -28.13 -3.91
CA GLU A 22 -2.78 -28.83 -4.88
C GLU A 22 -1.37 -28.25 -4.89
N LYS A 23 -1.25 -26.92 -4.75
CA LYS A 23 0.03 -26.21 -4.73
C LYS A 23 0.05 -25.08 -3.69
N PRO A 24 0.02 -25.43 -2.39
CA PRO A 24 0.02 -24.43 -1.32
C PRO A 24 1.31 -23.60 -1.31
N MET A 25 1.17 -22.31 -1.04
CA MET A 25 2.31 -21.45 -0.70
C MET A 25 2.92 -21.91 0.64
N GLU A 26 4.25 -21.79 0.73
CA GLU A 26 4.99 -22.02 1.97
C GLU A 26 4.65 -20.94 3.01
N ILE A 27 4.40 -21.36 4.26
CA ILE A 27 3.83 -20.51 5.31
C ILE A 27 4.79 -19.39 5.75
N GLU A 28 6.09 -19.67 5.89
CA GLU A 28 7.08 -18.66 6.28
C GLU A 28 7.23 -17.58 5.21
N ARG A 29 7.15 -17.94 3.93
CA ARG A 29 7.07 -16.98 2.82
C ARG A 29 5.83 -16.11 2.94
N ALA A 30 4.67 -16.69 3.23
CA ALA A 30 3.44 -15.91 3.39
C ALA A 30 3.53 -14.95 4.59
N LYS A 31 4.14 -15.37 5.70
CA LYS A 31 4.41 -14.50 6.85
C LYS A 31 5.33 -13.34 6.48
N ALA A 32 6.44 -13.61 5.79
CA ALA A 32 7.36 -12.58 5.34
C ALA A 32 6.68 -11.54 4.43
N VAL A 33 5.79 -11.97 3.53
CA VAL A 33 4.97 -11.07 2.70
C VAL A 33 4.06 -10.20 3.58
N ALA A 34 3.37 -10.79 4.56
CA ALA A 34 2.49 -10.06 5.46
C ALA A 34 3.24 -9.03 6.32
N GLU A 35 4.43 -9.36 6.81
CA GLU A 35 5.28 -8.45 7.58
C GLU A 35 5.72 -7.23 6.78
N VAL A 36 6.22 -7.44 5.55
CA VAL A 36 6.62 -6.34 4.66
C VAL A 36 5.41 -5.45 4.32
N ALA A 37 4.25 -6.05 4.05
CA ALA A 37 3.03 -5.31 3.79
C ALA A 37 2.59 -4.46 4.99
N GLN A 38 2.72 -4.99 6.21
CA GLN A 38 2.40 -4.26 7.43
C GLN A 38 3.30 -3.02 7.60
N VAL A 39 4.60 -3.14 7.31
CA VAL A 39 5.54 -2.01 7.32
C VAL A 39 5.11 -0.93 6.32
N ILE A 40 4.75 -1.32 5.10
CA ILE A 40 4.29 -0.39 4.06
C ILE A 40 3.01 0.33 4.49
N ILE A 41 2.03 -0.40 5.04
CA ILE A 41 0.78 0.18 5.55
C ILE A 41 1.04 1.17 6.70
N ASN A 42 1.98 0.85 7.59
CA ASN A 42 2.34 1.73 8.70
C ASN A 42 2.99 3.02 8.19
N SER A 43 3.88 2.97 7.20
CA SER A 43 4.42 4.19 6.56
C SER A 43 3.31 5.04 5.93
N ALA A 44 2.35 4.42 5.25
CA ALA A 44 1.20 5.12 4.66
C ALA A 44 0.35 5.85 5.71
N LYS A 45 0.13 5.21 6.87
CA LYS A 45 -0.62 5.80 7.98
C LYS A 45 0.09 7.02 8.55
N VAL A 46 1.41 6.93 8.77
CA VAL A 46 2.23 8.05 9.26
C VAL A 46 2.14 9.26 8.34
N GLU A 47 2.16 9.04 7.02
CA GLU A 47 1.98 10.13 6.06
C GLU A 47 0.58 10.73 6.11
N VAL A 48 -0.48 9.90 6.20
CA VAL A 48 -1.85 10.40 6.35
C VAL A 48 -2.00 11.21 7.65
N GLU A 49 -1.39 10.78 8.74
CA GLU A 49 -1.37 11.52 10.01
C GLU A 49 -0.64 12.86 9.87
N HIS A 50 0.52 12.87 9.22
CA HIS A 50 1.25 14.10 8.92
C HIS A 50 0.39 15.10 8.15
N LEU A 51 -0.37 14.64 7.13
CA LEU A 51 -1.25 15.51 6.35
C LEU A 51 -2.40 16.08 7.15
N LYS A 52 -3.01 15.28 8.03
CA LYS A 52 -4.09 15.73 8.91
C LYS A 52 -3.62 16.84 9.86
N VAL A 53 -2.39 16.74 10.36
CA VAL A 53 -1.83 17.71 11.33
C VAL A 53 -1.27 18.95 10.63
N ALA A 54 -0.54 18.78 9.52
CA ALA A 54 0.16 19.88 8.84
C ALA A 54 -0.74 20.70 7.90
N GLY A 55 -1.98 20.27 7.65
CA GLY A 55 -2.90 20.94 6.71
C GLY A 55 -2.44 20.92 5.24
N GLY A 56 -1.47 20.06 4.90
CA GLY A 56 -0.78 20.03 3.60
C GLY A 56 -1.26 18.94 2.63
N LYS A 57 -0.83 19.03 1.37
CA LYS A 57 -1.04 18.00 0.32
C LYS A 57 0.00 16.86 0.46
N GLY A 58 -0.44 15.63 0.19
CA GLY A 58 0.29 14.35 0.38
C GLY A 58 1.71 14.28 -0.16
N THR A 59 2.51 13.37 0.40
CA THR A 59 3.85 12.99 -0.10
C THR A 59 3.81 12.31 -1.48
N GLY A 60 2.62 11.88 -1.94
CA GLY A 60 2.41 11.17 -3.21
C GLY A 60 2.31 9.64 -3.07
N PHE A 61 2.40 9.09 -1.86
CA PHE A 61 2.30 7.65 -1.63
C PHE A 61 0.87 7.10 -1.88
N ILE A 62 -0.16 7.81 -1.40
CA ILE A 62 -1.56 7.59 -1.82
C ILE A 62 -1.89 8.64 -2.86
N ASN A 63 -1.94 8.23 -4.12
CA ASN A 63 -2.42 9.08 -5.20
C ASN A 63 -3.93 9.23 -5.08
N ALA A 64 -4.40 10.39 -4.60
CA ALA A 64 -5.81 10.73 -4.72
C ALA A 64 -6.13 10.96 -6.22
N PRO A 65 -7.17 10.33 -6.79
CA PRO A 65 -7.60 10.62 -8.15
C PRO A 65 -8.01 12.10 -8.22
N GLY A 66 -7.24 12.90 -8.95
CA GLY A 66 -7.48 14.35 -9.11
C GLY A 66 -6.41 15.28 -8.55
N SER A 67 -5.23 14.81 -8.13
CA SER A 67 -4.09 15.70 -7.85
C SER A 67 -3.47 16.27 -9.14
N THR A 68 -4.26 17.00 -9.92
CA THR A 68 -3.76 17.94 -10.90
C THR A 68 -3.21 19.11 -10.10
N THR A 69 -1.89 19.22 -10.02
CA THR A 69 -1.22 20.44 -9.55
C THR A 69 -1.61 21.59 -10.47
N HIS A 70 -2.67 22.32 -10.12
CA HIS A 70 -2.92 23.62 -10.70
C HIS A 70 -1.85 24.56 -10.16
N ARG A 71 -0.82 24.79 -10.97
CA ARG A 71 0.21 25.81 -10.71
C ARG A 71 -0.48 27.16 -10.83
N LEU A 72 -0.75 27.78 -9.68
CA LEU A 72 -1.12 29.19 -9.64
C LEU A 72 0.13 30.03 -9.95
N GLY A 73 0.03 30.88 -10.97
CA GLY A 73 0.86 32.08 -11.13
C GLY A 73 1.87 32.03 -12.28
N GLY A 74 1.62 32.89 -13.28
CA GLY A 74 2.44 33.16 -14.47
C GLY A 74 1.58 33.70 -15.59
#